data_AF-A0AAJ6Y7D5-F1
#
_entry.id   AF-A0AAJ6Y7D5-F1
#
_cell.length_a   1.000
_cell.length_b   1.000
_cell.length_c   1.000
_cell.angle_alpha   90.00
_cell.angle_beta   90.00
_cell.angle_gamma   90.00
#
_symmetry.space_group_name_H-M   'P 1'
#
loop_
_entity.id
_entity.type
_entity.pdbx_description
1 polymer ?
#
loop_
_entity_poly.entity_id
_entity_poly.type
_entity_poly.pdbx_seq_one_letter_code
_entity_poly.pdbx_strand_id
1 'polypeptide(L)'
;MSGVWFFKNNGVIRLVENPAAESNGGNGGGSRRKVLVHLPSGQVVSSYSSLEQILNELGWERYYGGDPDLFQFHKQSSIDLISLPRDFSKFNSVYMYDIVIKNPNIFHVRDM
;
A
#
# COMPACT_ATOMS: atom_id res chain seq x y z
N MET A 1 0.08 10.24 10.81
CA MET A 1 0.69 11.06 11.88
C MET A 1 -0.30 11.16 13.03
N SER A 2 -0.19 10.34 14.08
CA SER A 2 -1.03 10.49 15.27
C SER A 2 -0.41 9.80 16.49
N GLY A 3 0.36 10.56 17.27
CA GLY A 3 0.80 10.23 18.62
C GLY A 3 0.69 11.49 19.46
N VAL A 4 0.03 11.41 20.62
CA VAL A 4 -0.04 12.52 21.58
C VAL A 4 1.19 12.43 22.47
N TRP A 5 2.01 13.48 22.47
CA TRP A 5 3.18 13.58 23.33
C TRP A 5 2.73 13.77 24.78
N PHE A 6 3.19 12.90 25.67
CA PHE A 6 2.93 13.02 27.11
C PHE A 6 4.24 13.35 27.84
N PHE A 7 4.31 14.54 28.44
CA PHE A 7 5.46 14.97 29.24
C PHE A 7 5.31 14.48 30.69
N LYS A 8 6.33 13.79 31.22
CA LYS A 8 6.43 13.50 32.64
C LYS A 8 7.39 14.50 33.30
N ASN A 9 7.10 14.90 34.54
CA ASN A 9 7.78 15.97 35.29
C ASN A 9 9.27 15.71 35.62
N ASN A 10 9.89 14.67 35.08
CA ASN A 10 11.31 14.34 35.24
C ASN A 10 12.12 14.47 33.94
N GLY A 11 11.58 15.16 32.93
CA GLY A 11 12.31 15.49 31.69
C GLY A 11 12.51 14.31 30.73
N VAL A 12 12.02 13.11 31.06
CA VAL A 12 12.09 11.96 30.16
C VAL A 12 10.86 11.94 29.26
N ILE A 13 11.08 12.13 27.96
CA ILE A 13 10.08 11.90 26.93
C ILE A 13 9.93 10.39 26.73
N ARG A 14 8.73 9.85 26.92
CA ARG A 14 8.40 8.48 26.50
C ARG A 14 7.25 8.55 25.53
N LEU A 15 7.46 8.02 24.32
CA LEU A 15 6.39 7.76 23.39
C LEU A 15 5.49 6.69 24.01
N VAL A 16 4.25 7.04 24.35
CA VAL A 16 3.25 6.04 24.76
C VAL A 16 2.68 5.47 23.48
N GLU A 17 3.05 4.23 23.22
CA GLU A 17 2.60 3.47 22.08
C GLU A 17 1.10 3.24 22.22
N ASN A 18 0.34 3.79 21.27
CA ASN A 18 -1.10 3.60 21.22
C ASN A 18 -1.34 2.16 20.72
N PRO A 19 -2.03 1.28 21.48
CA PRO A 19 -2.27 -0.09 21.02
C PRO A 19 -3.13 -0.16 19.74
N ALA A 20 -3.70 0.97 19.28
CA ALA A 20 -4.35 1.08 17.98
C ALA A 20 -3.41 1.42 16.81
N ALA A 21 -2.13 1.70 17.07
CA ALA A 21 -1.14 2.12 16.07
C ALA A 21 -0.15 1.01 15.66
N GLU A 22 -0.18 -0.14 16.34
CA GLU A 22 0.70 -1.27 16.04
C GLU A 22 -0.05 -2.42 15.38
N SER A 23 -0.36 -2.26 14.10
CA SER A 23 -0.52 -3.43 13.22
C SER A 23 -0.11 -3.09 11.78
N ASN A 24 1.04 -2.43 11.62
CA ASN A 24 1.72 -2.37 10.31
C ASN A 24 2.99 -3.25 10.29
N GLY A 25 3.11 -4.20 11.22
CA GLY A 25 4.27 -5.10 11.26
C GLY A 25 4.22 -6.30 12.21
N GLY A 26 3.11 -6.57 12.91
CA GLY A 26 3.07 -7.63 13.92
C GLY A 26 1.73 -8.36 13.97
N ASN A 27 1.79 -9.68 13.85
CA ASN A 27 0.69 -10.61 14.00
C ASN A 27 0.09 -10.53 15.42
N GLY A 28 -1.06 -9.86 15.58
CA GLY A 28 -1.79 -9.82 16.86
C GLY A 28 -3.12 -9.06 16.79
N GLY A 29 -4.24 -9.79 16.78
CA GLY A 29 -5.56 -9.28 17.21
C GLY A 29 -6.41 -8.52 16.19
N GLY A 30 -7.08 -9.25 15.27
CA GLY A 30 -8.37 -8.82 14.71
C GLY A 30 -8.39 -7.78 13.58
N SER A 31 -7.25 -7.32 13.08
CA SER A 31 -7.23 -6.48 11.86
C SER A 31 -7.50 -7.37 10.64
N ARG A 32 -8.73 -7.29 10.09
CA ARG A 32 -9.11 -8.04 8.88
C ARG A 32 -8.09 -7.76 7.79
N ARG A 33 -7.58 -8.83 7.16
CA ARG A 33 -6.55 -8.73 6.13
C ARG A 33 -7.12 -7.91 4.98
N LYS A 34 -6.51 -6.76 4.67
CA LYS A 34 -6.91 -5.96 3.52
C LYS A 34 -6.47 -6.65 2.23
N VAL A 35 -7.32 -6.60 1.21
CA VAL A 35 -7.05 -7.13 -0.13
C VAL A 35 -7.39 -6.09 -1.19
N LEU A 36 -6.57 -6.05 -2.25
CA LEU A 36 -6.85 -5.24 -3.43
C LEU A 36 -7.72 -6.05 -4.39
N VAL A 37 -8.85 -5.48 -4.80
CA VAL A 37 -9.83 -6.11 -5.70
C VAL A 37 -9.89 -5.33 -7.00
N HIS A 38 -9.80 -6.03 -8.11
CA HIS A 38 -10.07 -5.48 -9.44
C HIS A 38 -11.59 -5.47 -9.66
N LEU A 39 -12.18 -4.28 -9.77
CA LEU A 39 -13.64 -4.10 -9.82
C LEU A 39 -14.29 -4.74 -11.06
N PRO A 40 -13.75 -4.56 -12.29
CA PRO A 40 -14.34 -5.19 -13.48
C PRO A 40 -14.44 -6.71 -13.44
N SER A 41 -13.44 -7.41 -12.87
CA SER A 41 -13.45 -8.88 -12.78
C SER A 41 -13.95 -9.42 -11.44
N GLY A 42 -14.06 -8.56 -10.42
CA GLY A 42 -14.36 -8.96 -9.04
C GLY A 42 -13.26 -9.79 -8.35
N GLN A 43 -12.11 -9.98 -8.98
CA GLN A 43 -11.04 -10.84 -8.49
C GLN A 43 -10.09 -10.09 -7.55
N VAL A 44 -9.55 -10.82 -6.57
CA VAL A 44 -8.48 -10.33 -5.70
C VAL A 44 -7.15 -10.36 -6.46
N VAL A 45 -6.41 -9.25 -6.41
CA VAL A 45 -5.04 -9.17 -6.93
C VAL A 45 -4.12 -9.89 -5.95
N SER A 46 -3.56 -11.02 -6.39
CA SER A 46 -2.78 -11.95 -5.56
C SER A 46 -1.30 -12.03 -5.94
N SER A 47 -0.88 -11.36 -7.01
CA SER A 47 0.52 -11.33 -7.46
C SER A 47 0.83 -10.06 -8.28
N TYR A 48 2.11 -9.69 -8.38
CA TYR A 48 2.53 -8.59 -9.26
C TYR A 48 2.28 -8.86 -10.73
N SER A 49 2.37 -10.11 -11.20
CA SER A 49 2.03 -10.45 -12.59
C SER A 49 0.57 -10.12 -12.91
N SER A 50 -0.36 -10.46 -12.00
CA SER A 50 -1.78 -10.11 -12.18
C SER A 50 -2.03 -8.61 -12.12
N LEU A 51 -1.33 -7.89 -11.23
CA LEU A 51 -1.45 -6.44 -11.12
C LEU A 51 -0.88 -5.73 -12.36
N GLU A 52 0.29 -6.16 -12.82
CA GLU A 52 0.98 -5.62 -13.98
C GLU A 52 0.16 -5.78 -15.25
N GLN A 53 -0.47 -6.93 -15.47
CA GLN A 53 -1.35 -7.11 -16.62
C GLN A 53 -2.48 -6.07 -16.64
N ILE A 54 -3.17 -5.89 -15.50
CA ILE A 54 -4.27 -4.91 -15.39
C ILE A 54 -3.73 -3.49 -15.57
N LEU A 55 -2.61 -3.15 -14.92
CA LEU A 55 -2.01 -1.82 -15.04
C LEU A 55 -1.57 -1.51 -16.48
N ASN A 56 -1.02 -2.49 -17.21
CA ASN A 56 -0.65 -2.35 -18.62
C ASN A 56 -1.87 -2.05 -19.49
N GLU A 57 -3.01 -2.73 -19.26
CA GLU A 57 -4.27 -2.46 -19.95
C GLU A 57 -4.80 -1.02 -19.68
N LEU A 58 -4.43 -0.43 -18.54
CA LEU A 58 -4.75 0.95 -18.17
C LEU A 58 -3.71 1.99 -18.64
N GLY A 59 -2.68 1.56 -19.39
CA GLY A 59 -1.63 2.43 -19.93
C GLY A 59 -0.51 2.77 -18.92
N TRP A 60 -0.34 1.97 -17.88
CA TRP A 60 0.86 2.03 -17.05
C TRP A 60 1.96 1.17 -17.65
N GLU A 61 3.19 1.60 -17.46
CA GLU A 61 4.37 0.89 -17.97
C GLU A 61 5.43 0.76 -16.89
N ARG A 62 6.19 -0.32 -16.98
CA ARG A 62 7.29 -0.61 -16.08
C ARG A 62 8.33 0.50 -16.07
N TYR A 63 8.61 1.08 -14.90
CA TYR A 63 9.59 2.15 -14.76
C TYR A 63 10.88 1.60 -14.11
N TYR A 64 11.99 1.74 -14.83
CA TYR A 64 13.31 1.26 -14.41
C TYR A 64 14.28 2.38 -14.00
N GLY A 65 13.88 3.65 -14.15
CA GLY A 65 14.74 4.81 -13.86
C GLY A 65 14.80 5.22 -12.39
N GLY A 66 14.05 4.55 -11.52
CA GLY A 66 13.98 4.86 -10.10
C GLY A 66 14.83 3.93 -9.24
N ASP A 67 14.35 3.65 -8.02
CA ASP A 67 15.06 2.82 -7.06
C ASP A 67 15.07 1.34 -7.53
N PRO A 68 16.24 0.69 -7.70
CA PRO A 68 16.34 -0.69 -8.15
C PRO A 68 15.72 -1.72 -7.18
N ASP A 69 15.53 -1.33 -5.91
CA ASP A 69 14.89 -2.17 -4.88
C ASP A 69 13.37 -2.05 -4.89
N LEU A 70 12.80 -1.19 -5.74
CA LEU A 70 11.36 -1.00 -5.90
C LEU A 70 10.83 -1.60 -7.19
N PHE A 71 9.56 -1.99 -7.12
CA PHE A 71 8.79 -2.45 -8.25
C PHE A 71 7.87 -1.32 -8.74
N GLN A 72 8.35 -0.46 -9.65
CA GLN A 72 7.65 0.78 -10.03
C GLN A 72 6.96 0.77 -11.40
N PHE A 73 5.87 1.54 -11.51
CA PHE A 73 5.13 1.80 -12.74
C PHE A 73 4.94 3.30 -12.95
N HIS A 74 5.10 3.76 -14.18
CA HIS A 74 4.78 5.12 -14.57
C HIS A 74 3.62 5.13 -15.57
N LYS A 75 2.85 6.20 -15.60
CA LYS A 75 1.76 6.35 -16.57
C LYS A 75 2.11 7.46 -17.54
N GLN A 76 2.39 7.12 -18.80
CA GLN A 76 2.91 8.05 -19.82
C GLN A 76 2.02 9.30 -20.00
N SER A 77 0.72 9.18 -19.81
CA SER A 77 -0.24 10.29 -19.92
C SER A 77 -0.26 11.23 -18.70
N SER A 78 0.58 11.02 -17.69
CA SER A 78 0.57 11.76 -16.43
C SER A 78 1.95 11.77 -15.76
N ILE A 79 2.08 12.49 -14.64
CA ILE A 79 3.28 12.45 -13.80
C ILE A 79 3.21 11.39 -12.69
N ASP A 80 2.20 10.51 -12.74
CA ASP A 80 1.98 9.54 -11.69
C ASP A 80 2.99 8.39 -11.73
N LEU A 81 3.40 7.97 -10.53
CA LEU A 81 4.29 6.85 -10.28
C LEU A 81 3.70 5.97 -9.18
N ILE A 82 3.52 4.68 -9.44
CA ILE A 82 3.18 3.67 -8.43
C ILE A 82 4.49 3.01 -8.01
N SER A 83 4.77 2.98 -6.70
CA SER A 83 6.00 2.38 -6.16
C SER A 83 5.68 1.26 -5.19
N LEU A 84 6.05 0.03 -5.55
CA LEU A 84 5.73 -1.18 -4.78
C LEU A 84 7.02 -1.83 -4.26
N PRO A 85 6.96 -2.64 -3.19
CA PRO A 85 8.11 -3.47 -2.83
C PRO A 85 8.36 -4.52 -3.91
N ARG A 86 9.61 -4.99 -4.05
CA ARG A 86 9.93 -6.11 -4.98
C ARG A 86 9.30 -7.43 -4.56
N ASP A 87 9.18 -7.64 -3.26
CA ASP A 87 8.56 -8.83 -2.69
C ASP A 87 7.08 -8.57 -2.39
N PHE A 88 6.20 -9.35 -3.02
CA PHE A 88 4.76 -9.25 -2.84
C PHE A 88 4.32 -9.56 -1.40
N SER A 89 5.12 -10.31 -0.63
CA SER A 89 4.84 -10.54 0.80
C SER A 89 4.80 -9.25 1.63
N LYS A 90 5.49 -8.21 1.17
CA LYS A 90 5.54 -6.88 1.80
C LYS A 90 4.46 -5.93 1.28
N PHE A 91 3.63 -6.37 0.32
CA PHE A 91 2.55 -5.59 -0.25
C PHE A 91 1.39 -5.43 0.75
N ASN A 92 1.41 -4.32 1.48
CA ASN A 92 0.40 -3.94 2.47
C ASN A 92 -0.60 -2.88 1.95
N SER A 93 -1.53 -2.49 2.80
CA SER A 93 -2.63 -1.57 2.47
C SER A 93 -2.17 -0.18 2.01
N VAL A 94 -1.00 0.32 2.44
CA VAL A 94 -0.47 1.62 2.01
C VAL A 94 -0.29 1.62 0.49
N TYR A 95 0.33 0.57 -0.04
CA TYR A 95 0.52 0.40 -1.48
C TYR A 95 -0.80 0.15 -2.22
N MET A 96 -1.74 -0.58 -1.60
CA MET A 96 -3.06 -0.82 -2.18
C MET A 96 -3.83 0.49 -2.37
N TYR A 97 -3.83 1.38 -1.36
CA TYR A 97 -4.52 2.65 -1.44
C TYR A 97 -3.88 3.62 -2.44
N ASP A 98 -2.55 3.61 -2.59
CA ASP A 98 -1.86 4.38 -3.63
C ASP A 98 -2.37 4.00 -5.03
N ILE A 99 -2.48 2.69 -5.32
CA ILE A 99 -3.03 2.18 -6.59
C ILE A 99 -4.48 2.64 -6.78
N VAL A 100 -5.33 2.56 -5.74
CA VAL A 100 -6.74 2.98 -5.81
C VAL A 100 -6.88 4.47 -6.11
N ILE A 101 -6.07 5.32 -5.47
CA ILE A 101 -6.10 6.77 -5.70
C ILE A 101 -5.70 7.09 -7.16
N LYS A 102 -4.71 6.38 -7.70
CA LYS A 102 -4.21 6.59 -9.07
C LYS A 102 -5.07 5.96 -10.16
N ASN A 103 -5.91 4.98 -9.80
CA ASN A 103 -6.80 4.26 -10.71
C ASN A 103 -8.21 4.15 -10.11
N PRO A 104 -8.89 5.30 -9.93
CA PRO A 104 -10.21 5.31 -9.31
C PRO A 104 -11.21 4.51 -10.15
N ASN A 105 -12.18 3.87 -9.50
CA ASN A 105 -13.20 3.01 -10.10
C ASN A 105 -12.71 1.72 -10.76
N ILE A 106 -11.40 1.47 -10.82
CA ILE A 106 -10.83 0.21 -11.31
C ILE A 106 -10.47 -0.73 -10.16
N PHE A 107 -9.96 -0.18 -9.06
CA PHE A 107 -9.58 -0.96 -7.90
C PHE A 107 -10.33 -0.54 -6.64
N HIS A 108 -10.42 -1.47 -5.70
CA HIS A 108 -10.96 -1.21 -4.36
C HIS A 108 -10.22 -2.04 -3.30
N VAL A 109 -10.05 -1.48 -2.11
CA VAL A 109 -9.50 -2.21 -0.97
C VAL A 109 -10.64 -2.75 -0.12
N ARG A 110 -10.68 -4.07 0.11
CA ARG A 110 -11.69 -4.74 0.96
C ARG A 110 -11.05 -5.40 2.16
N ASP A 111 -11.84 -5.56 3.22
CA ASP A 111 -11.55 -6.50 4.29
C ASP A 111 -11.81 -7.94 3.80
N MET A 112 -10.89 -8.85 4.10
CA MET A 112 -11.05 -10.29 3.92
C MET A 112 -11.62 -10.95 5.17
#